data_AF-H1UXR7-F1
#
_entry.id   AF-H1UXR7-F1
#
_cell.length_a   1.000
_cell.length_b   1.000
_cell.length_c   1.000
_cell.angle_alpha   90.00
_cell.angle_beta   90.00
_cell.angle_gamma   90.00
#
_symmetry.space_group_name_H-M   'P 1'
#
loop_
_entity.id
_entity.type
_entity.pdbx_description
1 polymer ?
#
loop_
_entity_poly.entity_id
_entity_poly.type
_entity_poly.pdbx_seq_one_letter_code
_entity_poly.pdbx_strand_id
1 'polypeptide(L)'
;MIGYLGIGRDVWALSYDEITRFMQVFFAFEVIYTLSISALKASILFFYIRVFSMVSSTFTMVLWATQAFNLAFCIAFTVANLNQCRPFSNAWEAWDGKHPGYCINVYAMFISHAAINIALDVWMLVLPVTQILWLNLRKRQKAEIVAMFGLGVF
;
A
#
# COMPACT_ATOMS: atom_id res chain seq x y z
N MET A 1 -7.55 -7.00 23.25
CA MET A 1 -8.93 -7.55 23.14
C MET A 1 -9.12 -8.13 21.73
N ILE A 2 -8.28 -9.09 21.29
CA ILE A 2 -8.34 -9.69 19.93
C ILE A 2 -8.21 -11.23 19.98
N GLY A 3 -7.85 -11.80 21.15
CA GLY A 3 -7.65 -13.25 21.32
C GLY A 3 -8.92 -14.11 21.30
N TYR A 4 -10.11 -13.51 21.37
CA TYR A 4 -11.40 -14.24 21.23
C TYR A 4 -11.83 -14.43 19.77
N LEU A 5 -11.03 -13.97 18.80
CA LEU A 5 -11.26 -14.16 17.36
C LEU A 5 -10.38 -15.29 16.77
N GLY A 6 -9.70 -16.06 17.60
CA GLY A 6 -8.88 -17.19 17.13
C GLY A 6 -7.53 -16.82 16.53
N ILE A 7 -7.11 -15.56 16.59
CA ILE A 7 -5.81 -15.12 16.05
C ILE A 7 -4.67 -15.88 16.76
N GLY A 8 -3.96 -16.73 16.02
CA GLY A 8 -2.87 -17.57 16.53
C GLY A 8 -3.25 -19.02 16.87
N ARG A 9 -4.50 -19.44 16.62
CA ARG A 9 -4.91 -20.86 16.65
C ARG A 9 -4.99 -21.41 15.23
N ASP A 10 -4.73 -22.70 15.07
CA ASP A 10 -4.90 -23.37 13.79
C ASP A 10 -6.35 -23.22 13.30
N VAL A 11 -6.52 -22.96 12.00
CA VAL A 11 -7.83 -22.82 11.33
C VAL A 11 -8.77 -23.98 11.64
N TRP A 12 -8.22 -25.17 11.87
CA TRP A 12 -8.95 -26.40 12.20
C TRP A 12 -9.59 -26.41 13.59
N ALA A 13 -9.15 -25.52 14.50
CA ALA A 13 -9.67 -25.41 15.85
C ALA A 13 -10.80 -24.37 16.00
N LEU A 14 -11.20 -23.72 14.90
CA LEU A 14 -12.18 -22.63 14.86
C LEU A 14 -13.54 -23.12 14.35
N SER A 15 -14.61 -22.59 14.92
CA SER A 15 -15.97 -22.82 14.40
C SER A 15 -16.19 -22.08 13.07
N TYR A 16 -17.13 -22.55 12.26
CA TYR A 16 -17.47 -21.96 10.96
C TYR A 16 -17.85 -20.46 11.07
N ASP A 17 -18.52 -20.06 12.16
CA ASP A 17 -18.88 -18.66 12.42
C ASP A 17 -17.68 -17.79 12.78
N GLU A 18 -16.70 -18.33 13.51
CA GLU A 18 -15.46 -17.63 13.85
C GLU A 18 -14.59 -17.39 12.61
N ILE A 19 -14.54 -18.37 11.69
CA ILE A 19 -13.80 -18.25 10.42
C ILE A 19 -14.42 -17.16 9.55
N THR A 20 -15.75 -17.14 9.42
CA THR A 20 -16.46 -16.11 8.65
C THR A 20 -16.23 -14.70 9.21
N ARG A 21 -16.30 -14.54 10.54
CA ARG A 21 -15.98 -13.26 11.22
C ARG A 21 -14.52 -12.85 11.03
N PHE A 22 -13.61 -13.80 11.10
CA PHE A 22 -12.19 -13.55 10.85
C PHE A 22 -11.98 -13.01 9.43
N MET A 23 -12.60 -13.62 8.42
CA MET A 23 -12.50 -13.16 7.03
C MET A 23 -13.05 -11.75 6.82
N GLN A 24 -14.17 -11.40 7.48
CA GLN A 24 -14.71 -10.04 7.45
C GLN A 24 -13.75 -9.00 8.05
N VAL A 25 -13.16 -9.30 9.21
CA VAL A 25 -12.17 -8.42 9.85
C VAL A 25 -10.90 -8.32 9.01
N PHE A 26 -10.46 -9.42 8.42
CA PHE A 26 -9.29 -9.45 7.54
C PHE A 26 -9.49 -8.58 6.30
N PHE A 27 -10.65 -8.67 5.65
CA PHE A 27 -11.01 -7.81 4.53
C PHE A 27 -11.00 -6.32 4.90
N ALA A 28 -11.58 -5.96 6.04
CA ALA A 28 -11.55 -4.58 6.53
C ALA A 28 -10.11 -4.09 6.80
N PHE A 29 -9.28 -4.96 7.39
CA PHE A 29 -7.88 -4.67 7.65
C PHE A 29 -7.10 -4.44 6.34
N GLU A 30 -7.32 -5.25 5.30
CA GLU A 30 -6.66 -5.11 4.01
C GLU A 30 -6.94 -3.76 3.34
N VAL A 31 -8.19 -3.31 3.38
CA VAL A 31 -8.58 -1.99 2.84
C VAL A 31 -7.94 -0.85 3.63
N ILE A 32 -8.00 -0.91 4.97
CA ILE A 32 -7.38 0.11 5.83
C ILE A 32 -5.88 0.15 5.62
N TYR A 33 -5.22 -1.01 5.54
CA TYR A 33 -3.79 -1.14 5.31
C TYR A 33 -3.36 -0.52 3.98
N THR A 34 -4.09 -0.82 2.91
CA THR A 34 -3.85 -0.26 1.57
C THR A 34 -3.94 1.25 1.57
N LEU A 35 -5.02 1.81 2.15
CA LEU A 35 -5.19 3.26 2.28
C LEU A 35 -4.09 3.90 3.13
N SER A 36 -3.70 3.25 4.23
CA SER A 36 -2.67 3.76 5.15
C SER A 36 -1.31 3.84 4.47
N ILE A 37 -0.92 2.81 3.71
CA ILE A 37 0.35 2.80 2.97
C ILE A 37 0.34 3.84 1.86
N SER A 38 -0.74 3.93 1.08
CA SER A 38 -0.84 4.92 0.02
C SER A 38 -0.79 6.36 0.57
N ALA A 39 -1.41 6.61 1.74
CA ALA A 39 -1.34 7.90 2.42
C ALA A 39 0.08 8.22 2.94
N LEU A 40 0.79 7.23 3.47
CA LEU A 40 2.18 7.39 3.90
C LEU A 40 3.09 7.75 2.71
N LYS A 41 2.99 7.01 1.61
CA LYS A 41 3.73 7.30 0.36
C LYS A 41 3.39 8.68 -0.17
N ALA A 42 2.11 9.07 -0.14
CA ALA A 42 1.65 10.38 -0.54
C ALA A 42 2.27 11.52 0.30
N SER A 43 2.34 11.35 1.62
CA SER A 43 2.97 12.31 2.53
C SER A 43 4.44 12.55 2.18
N ILE A 44 5.20 11.46 1.94
CA ILE A 44 6.61 11.53 1.53
C ILE A 44 6.77 12.22 0.17
N LEU A 45 5.94 11.86 -0.82
CA LEU A 45 5.97 12.47 -2.15
C LEU A 45 5.63 13.96 -2.10
N PHE A 46 4.63 14.37 -1.33
CA PHE A 46 4.31 15.78 -1.14
C PHE A 46 5.45 16.54 -0.46
N PHE A 47 6.13 15.91 0.50
CA PHE A 47 7.33 16.48 1.08
C PHE A 47 8.42 16.68 0.01
N TYR A 48 8.70 15.67 -0.82
CA TYR A 48 9.66 15.79 -1.93
C TYR A 48 9.27 16.90 -2.91
N ILE A 49 8.00 16.98 -3.30
CA ILE A 49 7.51 18.04 -4.21
C ILE A 49 7.77 19.41 -3.60
N ARG A 50 7.48 19.60 -2.31
CA ARG A 50 7.70 20.87 -1.62
C ARG A 50 9.18 21.24 -1.55
N VAL A 51 10.06 20.27 -1.34
CA VAL A 51 11.52 20.51 -1.24
C VAL A 51 12.17 20.78 -2.59
N PHE A 52 11.83 19.98 -3.61
CA PHE A 52 12.48 20.03 -4.93
C PHE A 52 11.78 20.92 -5.96
N SER A 53 10.57 21.42 -5.66
CA SER A 53 9.81 22.38 -6.47
C SER A 53 10.65 23.57 -6.94
N MET A 54 11.55 24.07 -6.09
CA MET A 54 12.37 25.25 -6.38
C MET A 54 13.66 24.94 -7.17
N VAL A 55 13.95 23.67 -7.45
CA VAL A 55 15.24 23.23 -8.03
C VAL A 55 15.12 22.90 -9.51
N SER A 56 14.14 22.06 -9.84
CA SER A 56 13.95 21.55 -11.20
C SER A 56 12.48 21.26 -11.43
N SER A 57 11.88 21.98 -12.38
CA SER A 57 10.49 21.77 -12.79
C SER A 57 10.29 20.39 -13.40
N THR A 58 11.29 19.84 -14.11
CA THR A 58 11.23 18.49 -14.68
C THR A 58 11.16 17.42 -13.60
N PHE A 59 11.99 17.51 -12.55
CA PHE A 59 11.93 16.57 -11.44
C PHE A 59 10.62 16.66 -10.65
N THR A 60 10.11 17.88 -10.48
CA THR A 60 8.81 18.12 -9.86
C THR A 60 7.67 17.48 -10.64
N MET A 61 7.74 17.47 -11.98
CA MET A 61 6.78 16.77 -12.84
C MET A 61 6.82 15.24 -12.63
N VAL A 62 8.02 14.66 -12.48
CA VAL A 62 8.18 13.22 -12.17
C VAL A 62 7.58 12.87 -10.82
N LEU A 63 7.76 13.72 -9.80
CA LEU A 63 7.16 13.51 -8.49
C LEU A 63 5.63 13.59 -8.52
N TRP A 64 5.07 14.57 -9.24
CA TRP A 64 3.61 14.65 -9.44
C TRP A 64 3.06 13.46 -10.23
N ALA A 65 3.78 12.98 -11.25
CA ALA A 65 3.42 11.76 -11.98
C ALA A 65 3.43 10.53 -11.07
N THR A 66 4.45 10.40 -10.21
CA THR A 66 4.54 9.31 -9.21
C THR A 66 3.40 9.38 -8.21
N GLN A 67 3.03 10.59 -7.76
CA GLN A 67 1.91 10.82 -6.85
C GLN A 67 0.56 10.45 -7.50
N ALA A 68 0.35 10.85 -8.75
CA ALA A 68 -0.84 10.47 -9.50
C ALA A 68 -0.93 8.95 -9.68
N PHE A 69 0.20 8.30 -9.98
CA PHE A 69 0.27 6.85 -10.08
C PHE A 69 -0.07 6.15 -8.75
N ASN A 70 0.51 6.60 -7.62
CA ASN A 70 0.20 6.04 -6.30
C ASN A 70 -1.29 6.15 -5.96
N LEU A 71 -1.91 7.29 -6.28
CA LEU A 71 -3.34 7.51 -6.02
C LEU A 71 -4.23 6.67 -6.93
N ALA A 72 -3.91 6.59 -8.23
CA ALA A 72 -4.62 5.75 -9.18
C ALA A 72 -4.51 4.26 -8.80
N PHE A 73 -3.33 3.82 -8.39
CA PHE A 73 -3.06 2.46 -7.94
C PHE A 73 -3.89 2.11 -6.69
N CYS A 74 -3.91 3.00 -5.69
CA CYS A 74 -4.73 2.84 -4.49
C CYS A 74 -6.21 2.67 -4.82
N ILE A 75 -6.75 3.51 -5.70
CA ILE A 75 -8.17 3.47 -6.10
C ILE A 75 -8.45 2.17 -6.87
N ALA A 76 -7.60 1.82 -7.84
CA ALA A 76 -7.77 0.62 -8.64
C ALA A 76 -7.79 -0.67 -7.78
N PHE A 77 -6.85 -0.80 -6.83
CA PHE A 77 -6.81 -1.96 -5.94
C PHE A 77 -7.99 -2.00 -4.96
N THR A 78 -8.41 -0.85 -4.43
CA THR A 78 -9.59 -0.78 -3.56
C THR A 78 -10.85 -1.20 -4.31
N VAL A 79 -11.04 -0.72 -5.54
CA VAL A 79 -12.19 -1.09 -6.38
C VAL A 79 -12.12 -2.57 -6.77
N ALA A 80 -10.93 -3.09 -7.08
CA ALA A 80 -10.75 -4.52 -7.37
C ALA A 80 -11.07 -5.38 -6.14
N ASN A 81 -10.65 -4.99 -4.94
CA ASN A 81 -10.92 -5.72 -3.70
C ASN A 81 -12.41 -5.72 -3.36
N LEU A 82 -13.10 -4.59 -3.54
CA LEU A 82 -14.56 -4.51 -3.39
C LEU A 82 -15.33 -5.36 -4.43
N ASN A 83 -14.71 -5.63 -5.59
CA ASN A 83 -15.32 -6.41 -6.66
C ASN A 83 -14.67 -7.79 -6.84
N GLN A 84 -13.94 -8.28 -5.85
CA GLN A 84 -13.17 -9.53 -5.96
C GLN A 84 -14.05 -10.77 -6.13
N CYS A 85 -15.29 -10.75 -5.63
CA CYS A 85 -16.23 -11.85 -5.69
C CYS A 85 -17.60 -11.41 -6.22
N ARG A 86 -18.26 -12.32 -6.93
CA ARG A 86 -19.66 -12.20 -7.37
C ARG A 86 -20.43 -13.46 -6.96
N PRO A 87 -21.43 -13.36 -6.05
CA PRO A 87 -21.83 -12.18 -5.24
C PRO A 87 -20.76 -11.75 -4.21
N PHE A 88 -20.83 -10.52 -3.72
CA PHE A 88 -19.86 -9.99 -2.74
C PHE A 88 -19.87 -10.74 -1.40
N SER A 89 -20.99 -11.39 -1.02
CA SER A 89 -21.04 -12.21 0.21
C SER A 89 -20.04 -13.37 0.21
N ASN A 90 -19.70 -13.86 -0.98
CA ASN A 90 -18.68 -14.90 -1.16
C ASN A 90 -17.27 -14.41 -0.79
N ALA A 91 -17.03 -13.11 -0.62
CA ALA A 91 -15.73 -12.62 -0.14
C ALA A 91 -15.39 -13.13 1.27
N TRP A 92 -16.38 -13.45 2.10
CA TRP A 92 -16.19 -14.03 3.44
C TRP A 92 -16.89 -15.38 3.65
N GLU A 93 -17.78 -15.81 2.75
CA GLU A 93 -18.50 -17.10 2.82
C GLU A 93 -17.85 -18.21 1.97
N ALA A 94 -17.09 -17.89 0.92
CA ALA A 94 -16.61 -18.90 -0.03
C ALA A 94 -15.44 -19.77 0.45
N TRP A 95 -15.01 -19.62 1.71
CA TRP A 95 -13.93 -20.42 2.28
C TRP A 95 -14.32 -21.90 2.44
N ASP A 96 -15.62 -22.22 2.49
CA ASP A 96 -16.11 -23.58 2.63
C ASP A 96 -16.30 -24.32 1.28
N GLY A 97 -16.13 -23.63 0.14
CA GLY A 97 -16.30 -24.17 -1.20
C GLY A 97 -17.73 -24.60 -1.57
N LYS A 98 -18.73 -24.31 -0.72
CA LYS A 98 -20.13 -24.73 -0.91
C LYS A 98 -21.01 -23.62 -1.49
N HIS A 99 -20.53 -22.38 -1.47
CA HIS A 99 -21.27 -21.22 -1.94
C HIS A 99 -21.08 -21.04 -3.45
N PRO A 100 -22.16 -21.03 -4.26
CA PRO A 100 -22.04 -20.81 -5.70
C PRO A 100 -21.61 -19.37 -5.99
N GLY A 101 -20.53 -19.21 -6.75
CA GLY A 101 -20.09 -17.92 -7.27
C GLY A 101 -18.67 -17.95 -7.78
N TYR A 102 -18.26 -16.84 -8.39
CA TYR A 102 -16.92 -16.70 -8.97
C TYR A 102 -16.17 -15.61 -8.21
N CYS A 103 -14.99 -15.98 -7.72
CA CYS A 103 -14.03 -15.06 -7.12
C CYS A 103 -12.77 -15.03 -7.97
N ILE A 104 -12.16 -13.85 -8.08
CA ILE A 104 -10.84 -13.71 -8.68
C ILE A 104 -9.79 -14.40 -7.79
N ASN A 105 -8.63 -14.71 -8.37
CA ASN A 105 -7.53 -15.30 -7.60
C ASN A 105 -6.97 -14.26 -6.62
N VAL A 106 -7.47 -14.28 -5.39
CA VAL A 106 -7.09 -13.36 -4.29
C VAL A 106 -5.58 -13.43 -4.02
N TYR A 107 -4.97 -14.61 -4.10
CA TYR A 107 -3.54 -14.79 -3.91
C TYR A 107 -2.72 -14.07 -4.99
N ALA A 108 -3.11 -14.22 -6.25
CA ALA A 108 -2.46 -13.52 -7.37
C ALA A 108 -2.63 -12.00 -7.26
N MET A 109 -3.82 -11.54 -6.85
CA MET A 109 -4.08 -10.13 -6.61
C MET A 109 -3.21 -9.57 -5.48
N PHE A 110 -3.11 -10.29 -4.36
CA PHE A 110 -2.29 -9.90 -3.22
C PHE A 110 -0.80 -9.82 -3.56
N ILE A 111 -0.26 -10.82 -4.27
CA ILE A 111 1.13 -10.79 -4.73
C ILE A 111 1.38 -9.61 -5.66
N SER A 112 0.46 -9.36 -6.59
CA SER A 112 0.58 -8.23 -7.52
C SER A 112 0.58 -6.90 -6.76
N HIS A 113 -0.29 -6.75 -5.77
CA HIS A 113 -0.35 -5.58 -4.90
C HIS A 113 0.97 -5.37 -4.14
N ALA A 114 1.50 -6.43 -3.53
CA ALA A 114 2.74 -6.40 -2.77
C ALA A 114 3.95 -6.05 -3.65
N ALA A 115 4.06 -6.70 -4.81
CA ALA A 115 5.17 -6.47 -5.75
C ALA A 115 5.22 -5.01 -6.23
N ILE A 116 4.08 -4.43 -6.59
CA ILE A 116 4.02 -3.04 -7.07
C ILE A 116 4.28 -2.05 -5.94
N ASN A 117 3.77 -2.31 -4.73
CA ASN A 117 4.08 -1.47 -3.57
C ASN A 117 5.58 -1.43 -3.28
N ILE A 118 6.25 -2.59 -3.26
CA ILE A 118 7.69 -2.68 -3.04
C ILE A 118 8.46 -1.96 -4.16
N ALA A 119 8.05 -2.15 -5.42
CA ALA A 119 8.66 -1.45 -6.55
C ALA A 119 8.54 0.08 -6.40
N LEU A 120 7.40 0.58 -5.92
CA LEU A 120 7.22 1.99 -5.62
C LEU A 120 8.10 2.47 -4.47
N ASP A 121 8.33 1.66 -3.43
CA ASP A 121 9.25 2.02 -2.35
C ASP A 121 10.68 2.16 -2.85
N VAL A 122 11.15 1.21 -3.65
CA VAL A 122 12.47 1.28 -4.30
C VAL A 122 12.56 2.52 -5.19
N TRP A 123 11.54 2.80 -6.00
CA TRP A 123 11.48 4.00 -6.84
C TRP A 123 11.58 5.29 -6.01
N MET A 124 10.82 5.38 -4.92
CA MET A 124 10.84 6.53 -4.00
C MET A 124 12.19 6.72 -3.31
N LEU A 125 12.95 5.66 -3.05
CA LEU A 125 14.31 5.73 -2.53
C LEU A 125 15.32 6.19 -3.59
N VAL A 126 15.16 5.78 -4.84
CA VAL A 126 16.06 6.15 -5.96
C VAL A 126 15.90 7.62 -6.33
N LEU A 127 14.67 8.15 -6.31
CA LEU A 127 14.37 9.54 -6.68
C LEU A 127 15.28 10.59 -6.00
N PRO A 128 15.41 10.65 -4.66
CA PRO A 128 16.28 11.63 -4.00
C PRO A 128 17.76 11.36 -4.27
N VAL A 129 18.19 10.09 -4.36
CA VAL A 129 19.60 9.72 -4.60
C VAL A 129 20.06 10.23 -5.97
N THR A 130 19.25 10.08 -7.01
CA THR A 130 19.59 10.58 -8.35
C THR A 130 19.76 12.10 -8.37
N GLN A 131 18.93 12.85 -7.63
CA GLN A 131 19.05 14.31 -7.53
C GLN A 131 20.31 14.75 -6.78
N ILE A 132 20.71 14.02 -5.73
CA ILE A 132 21.94 14.33 -4.98
C ILE A 132 23.19 14.12 -5.84
N LEU A 133 23.21 13.06 -6.66
CA LEU A 133 24.36 12.72 -7.50
C LEU A 133 24.52 13.66 -8.69
N TRP A 134 23.41 14.11 -9.28
CA TRP A 134 23.42 14.91 -10.51
C TRP A 134 23.41 16.43 -10.28
N LEU A 135 22.88 16.90 -9.15
CA LEU A 135 22.70 18.32 -8.91
C LEU A 135 23.56 18.83 -7.77
N ASN A 136 24.24 19.95 -8.01
CA ASN A 136 25.00 20.70 -7.00
C ASN A 136 24.02 21.42 -6.05
N LEU A 137 23.27 20.61 -5.27
CA LEU A 137 22.17 21.05 -4.43
C LEU A 137 22.63 22.12 -3.44
N ARG A 138 21.82 23.16 -3.26
CA ARG A 138 22.09 24.20 -2.25
C ARG A 138 22.14 23.55 -0.87
N LYS A 139 23.04 24.01 0.01
CA LYS A 139 23.32 23.43 1.35
C LYS A 139 22.07 23.12 2.18
N ARG A 140 21.00 23.90 2.02
CA ARG A 140 19.69 23.70 2.67
C ARG A 140 19.01 22.38 2.29
N GLN A 141 19.05 21.98 1.03
CA GLN A 141 18.44 20.73 0.55
C GLN A 141 19.24 19.49 0.96
N LYS A 142 20.57 19.63 1.01
CA LYS A 142 21.44 18.59 1.55
C LYS A 142 21.13 18.30 3.02
N ALA A 143 20.86 19.34 3.82
CA ALA A 143 20.47 19.19 5.22
C ALA A 143 19.11 18.50 5.41
N GLU A 144 18.11 18.83 4.58
CA GLU A 144 16.78 18.21 4.66
C GLU A 144 16.79 16.74 4.21
N ILE A 145 17.57 16.38 3.18
CA ILE A 145 17.74 14.98 2.78
C ILE A 145 18.44 14.18 3.88
N VAL A 146 19.51 14.73 4.47
CA VAL A 146 20.17 14.12 5.63
C VAL A 146 19.19 13.97 6.81
N ALA A 147 18.29 14.92 7.03
CA ALA A 147 17.25 14.79 8.06
C ALA A 147 16.24 13.67 7.77
N MET A 148 15.81 13.49 6.51
CA MET A 148 14.92 12.39 6.14
C MET A 148 15.57 11.02 6.27
N PHE A 149 16.82 10.88 5.82
CA PHE A 149 17.58 9.64 6.02
C PHE A 149 17.91 9.41 7.51
N GLY A 150 18.14 10.47 8.28
CA GLY A 150 18.37 10.38 9.73
C GLY A 150 17.14 9.93 10.51
N LEU A 151 15.93 10.34 10.10
CA LEU A 151 14.67 9.92 10.72
C LEU A 151 14.25 8.50 10.34
N GLY A 152 14.66 7.99 9.18
CA GLY A 152 14.36 6.62 8.74
C GLY A 152 15.31 5.53 9.26
N VAL A 153 16.36 5.90 9.99
CA VAL A 153 17.39 4.96 10.51
C VAL A 153 17.11 4.52 11.96
N PHE A 154 16.05 5.02 12.61
CA PHE A 154 15.64 4.64 13.97
C PHE A 154 14.18 4.18 14.03
#